data_AF-A0A840H3J4-F1
#
_entry.id   AF-A0A840H3J4-F1
#
_cell.length_a   1.000
_cell.length_b   1.000
_cell.length_c   1.000
_cell.angle_alpha   90.00
_cell.angle_beta   90.00
_cell.angle_gamma   90.00
#
_symmetry.space_group_name_H-M   'P 1'
#
loop_
_entity.id
_entity.type
_entity.pdbx_description
1 polymer ?
#
loop_
_entity_poly.entity_id
_entity_poly.type
_entity_poly.pdbx_seq_one_letter_code
_entity_poly.pdbx_strand_id
1 'polypeptide(L)'
;MARTLAAIVAADVVGYSRLMGDDEAKTLAALKTHRRELIDPKIAEHQGRIVKTTGDGLLIEFQSVVEAVQCAVEVQSAMQDRNKDLPDDGRIEFRVGIKLGDIIIDGDDIYGDGVNVAARLEALALTYPSGGDRLV
;
A
#
# COMPACT_ATOMS: atom_id res chain seq x y z
N MET A 1 -6.31 7.25 26.59
CA MET A 1 -6.68 6.89 25.20
C MET A 1 -7.26 8.13 24.54
N ALA A 2 -6.58 8.67 23.53
CA ALA A 2 -7.01 9.85 22.79
C ALA A 2 -7.53 9.43 21.42
N ARG A 3 -8.61 10.07 20.95
CA ARG A 3 -9.13 9.89 19.59
C ARG A 3 -8.58 11.02 18.73
N THR A 4 -8.08 10.67 17.56
CA THR A 4 -7.64 11.65 16.56
C THR A 4 -8.21 11.29 15.20
N LEU A 5 -8.45 12.32 14.38
CA LEU A 5 -8.83 12.14 12.98
C LEU A 5 -7.57 11.85 12.17
N ALA A 6 -7.54 10.74 11.45
CA ALA A 6 -6.41 10.37 10.61
C ALA A 6 -6.87 9.70 9.31
N ALA A 7 -6.03 9.77 8.28
CA ALA A 7 -6.17 8.98 7.07
C ALA A 7 -5.42 7.65 7.25
N ILE A 8 -6.16 6.55 7.14
CA ILE A 8 -5.66 5.19 7.21
C ILE A 8 -5.51 4.67 5.78
N VAL A 9 -4.31 4.19 5.46
CA VAL A 9 -4.01 3.53 4.20
C VAL A 9 -3.69 2.06 4.49
N ALA A 10 -4.47 1.17 3.89
CA ALA A 10 -4.14 -0.24 3.79
C ALA A 10 -3.62 -0.52 2.37
N ALA A 11 -2.49 -1.21 2.26
CA ALA A 11 -1.95 -1.63 0.98
C ALA A 11 -1.52 -3.09 1.04
N ASP A 12 -1.63 -3.82 -0.06
CA ASP A 12 -1.27 -5.24 -0.12
C ASP A 12 -0.81 -5.65 -1.52
N VAL A 13 -0.02 -6.73 -1.63
CA VAL A 13 0.51 -7.18 -2.91
C VAL A 13 -0.51 -8.05 -3.65
N VAL A 14 -0.72 -7.78 -4.93
CA VAL A 14 -1.60 -8.59 -5.77
C VAL A 14 -0.98 -9.94 -6.06
N GLY A 15 -1.72 -11.00 -5.74
CA GLY A 15 -1.32 -12.36 -6.07
C GLY A 15 -0.07 -12.82 -5.31
N TYR A 16 0.21 -12.26 -4.13
CA TYR A 16 1.42 -12.57 -3.37
C TYR A 16 1.64 -14.06 -3.12
N SER A 17 0.58 -14.80 -2.76
CA SER A 17 0.69 -16.26 -2.58
C SER A 17 1.13 -17.00 -3.85
N ARG A 18 0.73 -16.53 -5.04
CA ARG A 18 1.17 -17.09 -6.32
C ARG A 18 2.65 -16.78 -6.55
N LEU A 19 3.05 -15.51 -6.40
CA LEU A 19 4.45 -15.08 -6.56
C LEU A 19 5.40 -15.84 -5.62
N MET A 20 4.98 -16.03 -4.37
CA MET A 20 5.72 -16.81 -3.38
C MET A 20 5.80 -18.30 -3.74
N GLY A 21 4.74 -18.86 -4.34
CA GLY A 21 4.73 -20.24 -4.84
C GLY A 21 5.64 -20.46 -6.06
N ASP A 22 5.78 -19.44 -6.92
CA ASP A 22 6.63 -19.49 -8.11
C ASP A 22 8.13 -19.36 -7.75
N ASP A 23 8.49 -18.34 -6.96
CA ASP A 23 9.85 -18.15 -6.41
C ASP A 23 9.82 -17.26 -5.16
N GLU A 24 9.85 -17.89 -3.99
CA GLU A 24 9.83 -17.22 -2.69
C GLU A 24 11.00 -16.25 -2.48
N ALA A 25 12.23 -16.69 -2.79
CA ALA A 25 13.44 -15.91 -2.51
C ALA A 25 13.50 -14.66 -3.39
N LYS A 26 13.16 -14.81 -4.68
CA LYS A 26 13.11 -13.71 -5.64
C LYS A 26 12.00 -12.72 -5.29
N THR A 27 10.80 -13.21 -4.98
CA THR A 27 9.65 -12.37 -4.63
C THR A 27 9.93 -11.55 -3.38
N LEU A 28 10.46 -12.18 -2.33
CA LEU A 28 10.80 -11.49 -1.08
C LEU A 28 11.92 -10.46 -1.29
N ALA A 29 12.94 -10.77 -2.09
CA ALA A 29 14.03 -9.84 -2.40
C ALA A 29 13.54 -8.63 -3.22
N ALA A 30 12.68 -8.86 -4.20
CA ALA A 30 12.07 -7.80 -5.00
C ALA A 30 11.19 -6.89 -4.12
N LEU A 31 10.30 -7.46 -3.31
CA LEU A 31 9.45 -6.70 -2.40
C LEU A 31 10.28 -5.84 -1.42
N LYS A 32 11.33 -6.40 -0.82
CA LYS A 32 12.24 -5.65 0.06
C LYS A 32 12.94 -4.49 -0.67
N THR A 33 13.34 -4.71 -1.93
CA THR A 33 13.94 -3.67 -2.77
C THR A 33 12.94 -2.54 -3.04
N HIS A 34 11.71 -2.85 -3.45
CA HIS A 34 10.66 -1.85 -3.64
C HIS A 34 10.35 -1.08 -2.37
N ARG A 35 10.28 -1.77 -1.22
CA ARG A 35 10.06 -1.11 0.08
C ARG A 35 11.16 -0.12 0.42
N ARG A 36 12.41 -0.55 0.39
CA ARG A 36 13.56 0.27 0.78
C ARG A 36 13.77 1.46 -0.16
N GLU A 37 13.56 1.28 -1.46
CA GLU A 37 13.99 2.26 -2.47
C GLU A 37 12.86 3.15 -2.97
N LEU A 38 11.59 2.81 -2.70
CA LEU A 38 10.44 3.56 -3.19
C LEU A 38 9.39 3.77 -2.12
N ILE A 39 8.84 2.70 -1.56
CA ILE A 39 7.62 2.78 -0.74
C ILE A 39 7.91 3.48 0.59
N ASP A 40 8.88 2.98 1.37
CA ASP A 40 9.19 3.55 2.68
C ASP A 40 9.70 5.01 2.56
N PRO A 41 10.56 5.37 1.58
CA PRO A 41 10.93 6.77 1.32
C PRO A 41 9.74 7.67 0.96
N LYS A 42 8.80 7.21 0.11
CA LYS A 42 7.62 8.00 -0.27
C LYS A 42 6.67 8.21 0.90
N ILE A 43 6.46 7.17 1.72
CA ILE A 43 5.67 7.30 2.95
C ILE A 43 6.29 8.37 3.85
N ALA A 44 7.61 8.35 4.04
CA ALA A 44 8.30 9.34 4.87
C ALA A 44 8.24 10.77 4.29
N GLU A 45 8.38 10.92 2.98
CA GLU A 45 8.27 12.21 2.27
C GLU A 45 6.91 12.88 2.51
N HIS A 46 5.84 12.07 2.49
CA HIS A 46 4.47 12.51 2.76
C HIS A 46 4.09 12.48 4.25
N GLN A 47 5.08 12.40 5.15
CA GLN A 47 4.87 12.41 6.61
C GLN A 47 3.95 11.29 7.12
N GLY A 48 3.90 10.17 6.42
CA GLY A 48 3.18 8.97 6.82
C GLY A 48 3.95 8.17 7.88
N ARG A 49 3.20 7.50 8.75
CA ARG A 49 3.74 6.57 9.75
C ARG A 49 3.30 5.16 9.41
N ILE A 50 4.25 4.26 9.17
CA ILE A 50 3.96 2.83 9.07
C ILE A 50 3.58 2.34 10.48
N VAL A 51 2.32 1.97 10.66
CA VAL A 51 1.80 1.41 11.92
C VAL A 51 2.27 -0.03 12.07
N LYS A 52 2.04 -0.84 11.04
CA LYS A 52 2.48 -2.24 11.01
C LYS A 52 2.59 -2.78 9.58
N THR A 53 3.36 -3.85 9.45
CA THR A 53 3.40 -4.70 8.24
C THR A 53 2.68 -6.01 8.56
N THR A 54 1.74 -6.42 7.71
CA THR A 54 1.01 -7.70 7.84
C THR A 54 1.39 -8.62 6.68
N GLY A 55 2.54 -9.27 6.78
CA GLY A 55 3.08 -10.09 5.69
C GLY A 55 3.57 -9.22 4.53
N ASP A 56 2.85 -9.28 3.42
CA ASP A 56 3.01 -8.42 2.23
C ASP A 56 2.23 -7.10 2.33
N GLY A 57 1.31 -7.00 3.29
CA GLY A 57 0.50 -5.82 3.51
C GLY A 57 1.16 -4.75 4.39
N LEU A 58 0.70 -3.51 4.22
CA LEU A 58 1.10 -2.32 4.95
C LEU A 58 -0.13 -1.63 5.53
N LEU A 59 -0.05 -1.22 6.79
CA LEU A 59 -0.98 -0.28 7.40
C LEU A 59 -0.23 0.99 7.74
N ILE A 60 -0.68 2.11 7.16
CA ILE A 60 -0.02 3.40 7.23
C ILE A 60 -1.03 4.44 7.72
N GLU A 61 -0.58 5.34 8.57
CA GLU A 61 -1.36 6.46 9.07
C GLU A 61 -0.78 7.78 8.56
N PHE A 62 -1.65 8.68 8.12
CA PHE A 62 -1.32 10.06 7.77
C PHE A 62 -2.22 11.03 8.54
N GLN A 63 -1.68 12.17 8.97
CA GLN A 63 -2.47 13.25 9.55
C GLN A 63 -3.25 14.05 8.48
N SER A 64 -2.91 13.87 7.20
CA SER A 64 -3.56 14.52 6.06
C SER A 64 -4.01 13.48 5.05
N VAL A 65 -5.29 13.51 4.68
CA VAL A 65 -5.83 12.66 3.61
C VAL A 65 -5.25 13.03 2.25
N VAL A 66 -4.85 14.29 2.05
CA VAL A 66 -4.23 14.74 0.80
C VAL A 66 -2.87 14.08 0.63
N GLU A 67 -2.05 14.08 1.68
CA GLU A 67 -0.74 13.42 1.69
C GLU A 67 -0.86 11.91 1.50
N ALA A 68 -1.85 11.27 2.15
CA ALA A 68 -2.12 9.84 1.97
C ALA A 68 -2.41 9.49 0.51
N VAL A 69 -3.28 10.28 -0.15
CA VAL A 69 -3.65 10.07 -1.56
C VAL A 69 -2.48 10.36 -2.50
N GLN A 70 -1.75 11.44 -2.28
CA GLN A 70 -0.56 11.78 -3.10
C GLN A 70 0.50 10.68 -3.00
N CYS A 71 0.84 10.25 -1.77
CA CYS A 71 1.75 9.13 -1.55
C CYS A 71 1.31 7.87 -2.30
N ALA A 72 0.03 7.51 -2.22
CA ALA A 72 -0.51 6.33 -2.90
C ALA A 72 -0.39 6.45 -4.43
N VAL A 73 -0.73 7.61 -5.00
CA VAL A 73 -0.66 7.84 -6.46
C VAL A 73 0.79 7.80 -6.95
N GLU A 74 1.72 8.40 -6.21
CA GLU A 74 3.14 8.39 -6.58
C GLU A 74 3.74 7.00 -6.50
N VAL A 75 3.45 6.23 -5.44
CA VAL A 75 3.88 4.83 -5.30
C VAL A 75 3.30 3.98 -6.44
N GLN A 76 2.01 4.12 -6.75
CA GLN A 76 1.38 3.37 -7.83
C GLN A 76 2.01 3.69 -9.19
N SER A 77 2.24 4.97 -9.48
CA SER A 77 2.83 5.41 -10.75
C SER A 77 4.27 4.91 -10.90
N ALA A 78 5.08 5.02 -9.85
CA ALA A 78 6.46 4.55 -9.85
C ALA A 78 6.55 3.01 -9.91
N MET A 79 5.61 2.29 -9.30
CA MET A 79 5.54 0.83 -9.42
C MET A 79 5.14 0.40 -10.83
N GLN A 80 4.20 1.11 -11.48
CA GLN A 80 3.90 0.89 -12.88
C GLN A 80 5.14 1.04 -13.75
N ASP A 81 5.93 2.10 -13.54
CA ASP A 81 7.18 2.31 -14.27
C ASP A 81 8.19 1.17 -14.05
N ARG A 82 8.36 0.70 -12.82
CA ARG A 82 9.24 -0.44 -12.49
C ARG A 82 8.78 -1.77 -13.10
N ASN A 83 7.48 -1.91 -13.34
CA ASN A 83 6.88 -3.12 -13.89
C ASN A 83 6.82 -3.14 -15.44
N LYS A 84 7.07 -2.01 -16.12
CA LYS A 84 6.93 -1.89 -17.59
C LYS A 84 7.70 -2.92 -18.38
N ASP A 85 8.93 -3.21 -17.97
CA ASP A 85 9.83 -4.12 -18.68
C ASP A 85 9.79 -5.56 -18.12
N LEU A 86 8.94 -5.82 -17.13
CA LEU A 86 8.80 -7.14 -16.51
C LEU A 86 7.65 -7.93 -17.16
N PRO A 87 7.83 -9.26 -17.33
CA PRO A 87 6.73 -10.14 -17.71
C PRO A 87 5.65 -10.15 -16.62
N ASP A 88 4.39 -10.38 -17.01
CA ASP A 88 3.22 -10.25 -16.13
C ASP A 88 3.33 -11.11 -14.85
N ASP A 89 4.00 -12.26 -14.93
CA ASP A 89 4.20 -13.19 -13.84
C ASP A 89 5.21 -12.71 -12.78
N GLY A 90 6.08 -11.77 -13.13
CA GLY A 90 7.11 -11.18 -12.26
C GLY A 90 6.80 -9.77 -11.75
N ARG A 91 5.65 -9.19 -12.13
CA ARG A 91 5.25 -7.85 -11.67
C ARG A 91 4.79 -7.89 -10.22
N ILE A 92 5.22 -6.89 -9.44
CA ILE A 92 4.69 -6.63 -8.10
C ILE A 92 3.74 -5.45 -8.21
N GLU A 93 2.45 -5.69 -8.05
CA GLU A 93 1.42 -4.66 -8.04
C GLU A 93 0.83 -4.55 -6.64
N PHE A 94 0.44 -3.34 -6.25
CA PHE A 94 -0.18 -3.09 -4.95
C PHE A 94 -1.66 -2.70 -5.14
N ARG A 95 -2.53 -3.25 -4.30
CA ARG A 95 -3.85 -2.68 -4.04
C ARG A 95 -3.74 -1.68 -2.90
N VAL A 96 -4.56 -0.64 -2.94
CA VAL A 96 -4.57 0.41 -1.91
C VAL A 96 -6.01 0.79 -1.58
N GLY A 97 -6.32 0.79 -0.28
CA GLY A 97 -7.56 1.30 0.29
C GLY A 97 -7.27 2.46 1.23
N ILE A 98 -7.96 3.58 1.06
CA ILE A 98 -7.76 4.79 1.88
C ILE A 98 -9.07 5.16 2.57
N LYS A 99 -9.01 5.40 3.89
CA LYS A 99 -10.15 5.87 4.69
C LYS A 99 -9.74 6.96 5.65
N LEU A 100 -10.44 8.10 5.62
CA LEU A 100 -10.38 9.10 6.68
C LEU A 100 -11.39 8.74 7.78
N GLY A 101 -10.95 8.77 9.05
CA GLY A 101 -11.83 8.53 10.18
C GLY A 101 -11.15 8.69 11.54
N ASP A 102 -11.95 8.68 12.61
CA ASP A 102 -11.44 8.73 13.97
C ASP A 102 -10.78 7.39 14.35
N ILE A 103 -9.56 7.46 14.85
CA ILE A 103 -8.81 6.33 15.38
C ILE A 103 -8.42 6.56 16.83
N ILE A 104 -8.19 5.47 17.55
CA ILE A 104 -7.57 5.44 18.86
C ILE A 104 -6.13 5.02 18.65
N ILE A 105 -5.19 5.85 19.11
CA ILE A 105 -3.77 5.51 19.14
C ILE A 105 -3.46 4.87 20.50
N ASP A 106 -2.87 3.68 20.47
CA ASP A 106 -2.38 2.97 21.65
C ASP A 106 -0.95 2.47 21.40
N GLY A 107 0.03 3.20 21.92
CA GLY A 107 1.45 3.01 21.59
C GLY A 107 1.71 3.19 20.10
N ASP A 108 2.26 2.15 19.47
CA ASP A 108 2.57 2.13 18.05
C ASP A 108 1.43 1.61 17.18
N ASP A 109 0.29 1.23 17.77
CA ASP A 109 -0.85 0.66 17.06
C ASP A 109 -2.04 1.64 16.95
N ILE A 110 -2.93 1.37 16.00
CA ILE A 110 -4.15 2.14 15.77
C ILE A 110 -5.38 1.21 15.76
N TYR A 111 -6.46 1.70 16.38
CA TYR A 111 -7.73 0.98 16.46
C TYR A 111 -8.88 1.87 16.00
N GLY A 112 -9.88 1.26 15.39
CA GLY A 112 -11.10 1.95 14.99
C GLY A 112 -11.73 1.33 13.76
N ASP A 113 -12.98 1.67 13.51
CA ASP A 113 -13.72 1.18 12.35
C ASP A 113 -13.06 1.62 11.02
N GLY A 114 -12.40 2.79 11.03
CA GLY A 114 -11.64 3.29 9.87
C GLY A 114 -10.55 2.33 9.38
N VAL A 115 -9.93 1.55 10.29
CA VAL A 115 -8.91 0.55 9.94
C VAL A 115 -9.53 -0.61 9.16
N ASN A 116 -10.66 -1.14 9.64
CA ASN A 116 -11.37 -2.24 8.98
C ASN A 116 -11.92 -1.82 7.62
N VAL A 117 -12.42 -0.59 7.52
CA VAL A 117 -12.92 -0.03 6.26
C VAL A 117 -11.78 0.17 5.26
N ALA A 118 -10.63 0.71 5.67
CA ALA A 118 -9.46 0.84 4.79
C ALA A 118 -9.01 -0.52 4.24
N ALA A 119 -8.88 -1.53 5.12
CA ALA A 119 -8.52 -2.90 4.71
C ALA A 119 -9.55 -3.50 3.75
N ARG A 120 -10.85 -3.26 3.98
CA ARG A 120 -11.89 -3.75 3.07
C ARG A 120 -11.88 -3.04 1.71
N LEU A 121 -11.55 -1.75 1.68
CA LEU A 121 -11.38 -1.01 0.42
C LEU A 121 -10.18 -1.52 -0.36
N GLU A 122 -9.07 -1.82 0.31
CA GLU A 122 -7.90 -2.45 -0.30
C GLU A 122 -8.28 -3.78 -0.96
N ALA A 123 -8.97 -4.67 -0.23
CA ALA A 123 -9.35 -5.98 -0.74
C ALA A 123 -10.30 -5.93 -1.96
N LEU A 124 -11.06 -4.84 -2.10
CA LEU A 124 -11.97 -4.61 -3.24
C LEU A 124 -11.32 -3.84 -4.39
N ALA A 125 -10.13 -3.25 -4.18
CA ALA A 125 -9.46 -2.49 -5.20
C ALA A 125 -9.03 -3.42 -6.35
N LEU A 126 -9.45 -3.10 -7.56
CA LEU A 126 -9.00 -3.83 -8.74
C LEU A 126 -7.67 -3.22 -9.21
N THR A 127 -6.67 -4.05 -9.51
CA THR A 127 -5.55 -3.59 -10.33
C THR A 127 -5.96 -3.65 -11.79
N TYR A 128 -5.79 -2.54 -12.49
CA TYR A 128 -6.02 -2.53 -13.93
C TYR A 128 -4.85 -3.23 -14.61
N PRO A 129 -5.10 -4.14 -15.57
CA PRO A 129 -4.04 -4.69 -16.38
C PRO A 129 -3.32 -3.55 -17.08
N SER A 130 -2.01 -3.49 -16.90
CA SER A 130 -1.11 -2.53 -17.52
C SER A 130 -1.09 -2.79 -19.04
N GLY A 131 -2.12 -2.31 -19.75
CA GLY A 131 -2.30 -2.52 -21.20
C GLY A 131 -3.65 -2.09 -21.81
N GLY A 132 -4.65 -1.67 -21.04
CA GLY A 132 -5.92 -1.14 -21.57
C GLY A 132 -5.99 0.38 -21.54
N ASP A 133 -6.41 0.99 -22.65
CA ASP A 133 -6.60 2.44 -22.81
C ASP A 133 -7.11 3.14 -21.55
N ARG A 134 -6.43 4.23 -21.19
CA ARG A 134 -6.91 5.19 -20.19
C ARG A 134 -8.16 5.84 -20.77
N LEU A 135 -9.34 5.34 -20.41
CA LEU A 135 -10.58 6.10 -20.56
C LEU A 135 -10.50 7.30 -19.62
N VAL A 136 -10.11 8.44 -20.19
CA VAL A 136 -10.58 9.76 -19.75
C VAL A 136 -12.07 9.90 -20.02
#